data_AF-A0A9N9MG95-F1
#
_entry.id   AF-A0A9N9MG95-F1
#
_cell.length_a   1.000
_cell.length_b   1.000
_cell.length_c   1.000
_cell.angle_alpha   90.00
_cell.angle_beta   90.00
_cell.angle_gamma   90.00
#
_symmetry.space_group_name_H-M   'P 1'
#
loop_
_entity.id
_entity.type
_entity.pdbx_description
1 polymer ?
#
loop_
_entity_poly.entity_id
_entity_poly.type
_entity_poly.pdbx_seq_one_letter_code
_entity_poly.pdbx_strand_id
1 'polypeptide(L)'
;MKLVVREIRDKRLISRQKEVDIALTVEARAQSILLNRPDKDEETLSLIEHLGDTTSLLYKIHNTDSEYRKSSILSFSLNSNNLKPELKEALAEAPLDTYVFGEDLGERIKTAKSIGKSVADLKAGSSKPKYAP
;
A
#
# COMPACT_ATOMS: atom_id res chain seq x y z
N MET A 1 17.22 1.79 -20.96
CA MET A 1 17.70 2.52 -19.76
C MET A 1 16.63 2.65 -18.66
N LYS A 2 15.41 3.17 -18.93
CA LYS A 2 14.36 3.36 -17.90
C LYS A 2 13.87 2.07 -17.19
N LEU A 3 13.88 0.92 -17.86
CA LEU A 3 13.43 -0.36 -17.29
C LEU A 3 14.42 -0.93 -16.26
N VAL A 4 15.71 -0.90 -16.56
CA VAL A 4 16.79 -1.38 -15.67
C VAL A 4 16.83 -0.59 -14.36
N VAL A 5 16.64 0.73 -14.43
CA VAL A 5 16.60 1.60 -13.24
C VAL A 5 15.41 1.25 -12.32
N ARG A 6 14.25 0.90 -12.90
CA ARG A 6 13.07 0.48 -12.12
C ARG A 6 13.32 -0.85 -11.41
N GLU A 7 13.90 -1.81 -12.13
CA GLU A 7 14.20 -3.13 -11.55
C GLU A 7 15.22 -3.04 -10.41
N ILE A 8 16.25 -2.20 -10.54
CA ILE A 8 17.23 -1.96 -9.47
C ILE A 8 16.57 -1.31 -8.26
N ARG A 9 15.72 -0.31 -8.46
CA ARG A 9 14.97 0.35 -7.39
C ARG A 9 14.08 -0.64 -6.65
N ASP A 10 13.29 -1.42 -7.39
CA ASP A 10 12.34 -2.37 -6.80
C ASP A 10 13.10 -3.48 -6.03
N LYS A 11 14.24 -3.96 -6.55
CA LYS A 11 15.11 -4.90 -5.82
C LYS A 11 15.65 -4.32 -4.52
N ARG A 12 16.10 -3.05 -4.52
CA ARG A 12 16.58 -2.36 -3.31
C ARG A 12 15.46 -2.21 -2.28
N LEU A 13 14.26 -1.84 -2.72
CA LEU A 13 13.10 -1.69 -1.84
C LEU A 13 12.70 -3.03 -1.21
N ILE A 14 12.64 -4.10 -2.00
CA ILE A 14 12.36 -5.45 -1.49
C ILE A 14 13.45 -5.90 -0.51
N SER A 15 14.73 -5.61 -0.76
CA SER A 15 15.82 -5.95 0.17
C SER A 15 15.64 -5.25 1.51
N ARG A 16 15.35 -3.94 1.48
CA ARG A 16 15.11 -3.15 2.68
C ARG A 16 13.89 -3.64 3.46
N GLN A 17 12.78 -3.94 2.78
CA GLN A 17 11.59 -4.51 3.43
C GLN A 17 11.92 -5.82 4.14
N LYS A 18 12.68 -6.71 3.50
CA LYS A 18 13.14 -7.96 4.13
C LYS A 18 14.01 -7.72 5.38
N GLU A 19 14.90 -6.73 5.35
CA GLU A 19 15.71 -6.37 6.52
C GLU A 19 14.81 -5.91 7.69
N VAL A 20 13.77 -5.13 7.40
CA VAL A 20 12.78 -4.71 8.41
C VAL A 20 11.96 -5.90 8.92
N ASP A 21 11.56 -6.82 8.05
CA ASP A 21 10.82 -8.04 8.44
C ASP A 21 11.65 -8.94 9.38
N ILE A 22 12.95 -9.07 9.09
CA ILE A 22 13.89 -9.81 9.94
C ILE A 22 14.00 -9.11 11.30
N ALA A 23 14.14 -7.78 11.32
CA ALA A 23 14.22 -7.01 12.56
C ALA A 23 12.95 -7.19 13.41
N LEU A 24 11.76 -7.06 12.80
CA LEU A 24 10.47 -7.32 13.45
C LEU A 24 10.38 -8.75 14.02
N THR A 25 10.84 -9.75 13.28
CA THR A 25 10.82 -11.15 13.72
C THR A 25 11.70 -11.38 14.94
N VAL A 26 12.91 -10.81 14.96
CA VAL A 26 13.84 -10.93 16.08
C VAL A 26 13.31 -10.19 17.31
N GLU A 27 12.74 -9.02 17.10
CA GLU A 27 12.17 -8.17 18.14
C GLU A 27 10.93 -8.80 18.79
N ALA A 28 10.00 -9.33 17.99
CA ALA A 28 8.86 -10.11 18.47
C ALA A 28 9.28 -11.36 19.28
N ARG A 29 10.37 -12.02 18.88
CA ARG A 29 10.93 -13.14 19.64
C ARG A 29 11.51 -12.67 20.97
N ALA A 30 12.21 -11.54 21.01
CA ALA A 30 12.74 -10.97 22.25
C ALA A 30 11.61 -10.60 23.22
N GLN A 31 10.58 -9.91 22.73
CA GLN A 31 9.37 -9.61 23.51
C GLN A 31 8.71 -10.88 24.05
N SER A 32 8.55 -11.91 23.21
CA SER A 32 7.95 -13.19 23.62
C SER A 32 8.74 -13.86 24.75
N ILE A 33 10.07 -13.77 24.73
CA ILE A 33 10.91 -14.29 25.82
C ILE A 33 10.65 -13.52 27.12
N LEU A 34 10.58 -12.19 27.07
CA LEU A 34 10.34 -11.36 28.25
C LEU A 34 8.92 -11.53 28.81
N LEU A 35 7.91 -11.61 27.94
CA LEU A 35 6.52 -11.81 28.33
C LEU A 35 6.29 -13.16 29.02
N ASN A 36 7.06 -14.19 28.65
CA ASN A 36 6.96 -15.52 29.25
C ASN A 36 7.77 -15.69 30.55
N ARG A 37 8.50 -14.67 31.00
CA ARG A 37 9.16 -14.73 32.31
C ARG A 37 8.12 -14.74 33.44
N PRO A 38 8.25 -15.63 34.44
CA PRO A 38 7.28 -15.77 35.53
C PRO A 38 7.25 -14.52 36.41
N ASP A 39 8.41 -13.95 36.70
CA ASP A 39 8.55 -12.71 37.45
C ASP A 39 8.93 -11.58 36.49
N LYS A 40 8.21 -10.46 36.56
CA LYS A 40 8.49 -9.24 35.80
C LYS A 40 8.69 -8.11 36.78
N ASP A 41 9.93 -7.67 36.92
CA ASP A 41 10.27 -6.45 37.62
C ASP A 41 10.00 -5.21 36.76
N GLU A 42 10.13 -4.03 37.37
CA GLU A 42 9.93 -2.74 36.71
C GLU A 42 10.87 -2.57 35.50
N GLU A 43 12.10 -3.08 35.60
CA GLU A 43 13.06 -3.07 34.49
C GLU A 43 12.58 -3.92 33.31
N THR A 44 12.07 -5.14 33.57
CA THR A 44 11.51 -6.01 32.53
C THR A 44 10.29 -5.37 31.85
N LEU A 45 9.42 -4.71 32.62
CA LEU A 45 8.27 -3.99 32.06
C LEU A 45 8.71 -2.82 31.18
N SER A 46 9.69 -2.03 31.63
CA SER A 46 10.27 -0.94 30.85
C SER A 46 10.90 -1.46 29.55
N LEU A 47 11.64 -2.57 29.59
CA LEU A 47 12.22 -3.18 28.38
C LEU A 47 11.15 -3.62 27.38
N ILE A 48 10.03 -4.19 27.85
CA ILE A 48 8.90 -4.58 26.99
C ILE A 48 8.29 -3.34 26.32
N GLU A 49 8.15 -2.23 27.05
CA GLU A 49 7.63 -0.97 26.50
C GLU A 49 8.54 -0.40 25.39
N HIS A 50 9.85 -0.32 25.65
CA HIS A 50 10.83 0.17 24.66
C HIS A 50 10.88 -0.73 23.40
N LEU A 51 10.75 -2.03 23.60
CA LEU A 51 10.63 -2.99 22.50
C LEU A 51 9.34 -2.73 21.70
N GLY A 52 8.20 -2.52 22.35
CA GLY A 52 6.92 -2.19 21.69
C GLY A 52 6.96 -0.90 20.87
N ASP A 53 7.64 0.12 21.40
CA ASP A 53 7.91 1.37 20.66
C ASP A 53 8.77 1.11 19.42
N THR A 54 9.77 0.24 19.57
CA THR A 54 10.64 -0.18 18.46
C THR A 54 9.85 -0.94 17.40
N THR A 55 8.99 -1.90 17.77
CA THR A 55 8.09 -2.61 16.85
C THR A 55 7.24 -1.61 16.06
N SER A 56 6.66 -0.64 16.77
CA SER A 56 5.78 0.38 16.20
C SER A 56 6.51 1.24 15.16
N LEU A 57 7.77 1.59 15.42
CA LEU A 57 8.60 2.32 14.47
C LEU A 57 8.96 1.48 13.24
N LEU A 58 9.36 0.21 13.44
CA LEU A 58 9.68 -0.71 12.33
C LEU A 58 8.46 -0.94 11.44
N TYR A 59 7.27 -1.11 12.03
CA TYR A 59 6.02 -1.26 11.28
C TYR A 59 5.70 -0.01 10.44
N LYS A 60 5.90 1.19 10.99
CA LYS A 60 5.74 2.44 10.24
C LYS A 60 6.69 2.50 9.04
N ILE A 61 7.96 2.13 9.22
CA ILE A 61 8.94 2.09 8.13
C ILE A 61 8.51 1.10 7.05
N HIS A 62 8.10 -0.11 7.45
CA HIS A 62 7.61 -1.13 6.51
C HIS A 62 6.39 -0.66 5.71
N ASN A 63 5.44 0.01 6.37
CA ASN A 63 4.27 0.58 5.71
C ASN A 63 4.66 1.70 4.73
N THR A 64 5.51 2.63 5.14
CA THR A 64 6.00 3.71 4.26
C THR A 64 6.72 3.16 3.02
N ASP A 65 7.54 2.12 3.17
CA ASP A 65 8.20 1.47 2.03
C ASP A 65 7.18 0.81 1.08
N SER A 66 6.09 0.25 1.62
CA SER A 66 5.00 -0.35 0.86
C SER A 66 4.18 0.70 0.09
N GLU A 67 3.86 1.84 0.71
CA GLU A 67 3.22 2.99 0.07
C GLU A 67 4.11 3.60 -1.02
N TYR A 68 5.42 3.71 -0.76
CA TYR A 68 6.39 4.15 -1.75
C TYR A 68 6.44 3.20 -2.97
N ARG A 69 6.36 1.88 -2.73
CA ARG A 69 6.28 0.88 -3.81
C ARG A 69 5.03 1.09 -4.66
N LYS A 70 3.87 1.23 -4.01
CA LYS A 70 2.58 1.45 -4.67
C LYS A 70 2.57 2.71 -5.51
N SER A 71 2.96 3.84 -4.92
CA SER A 71 3.05 5.14 -5.61
C SER A 71 4.05 5.10 -6.75
N SER A 72 5.18 4.41 -6.59
CA SER A 72 6.18 4.20 -7.66
C SER A 72 5.63 3.39 -8.83
N ILE A 73 4.81 2.36 -8.58
CA ILE A 73 4.19 1.57 -9.65
C ILE A 73 3.13 2.41 -10.39
N LEU A 74 2.30 3.15 -9.66
CA LEU A 74 1.30 4.04 -10.25
C LEU A 74 1.95 5.14 -11.11
N SER A 75 2.96 5.80 -10.57
CA SER A 75 3.61 6.98 -11.19
C SER A 75 4.56 6.63 -12.34
N PHE A 76 5.15 5.43 -12.37
CA PHE A 76 6.11 5.05 -13.41
C PHE A 76 5.64 3.91 -14.30
N SER A 77 4.99 2.89 -13.76
CA SER A 77 4.58 1.70 -14.51
C SER A 77 3.23 1.92 -15.20
N LEU A 78 2.28 2.50 -14.47
CA LEU A 78 0.88 2.69 -14.93
C LEU A 78 0.60 4.08 -15.51
N ASN A 79 1.60 4.97 -15.49
CA ASN A 79 1.57 6.30 -16.10
C ASN A 79 1.94 6.33 -17.59
N SER A 80 2.16 5.15 -18.19
CA SER A 80 1.95 4.99 -19.63
C SER A 80 0.56 5.55 -19.95
N ASN A 81 0.40 6.37 -20.99
CA ASN A 81 -0.85 7.04 -21.39
C ASN A 81 -2.06 6.10 -21.69
N ASN A 82 -1.99 4.84 -21.26
CA ASN A 82 -2.93 3.76 -21.55
C ASN A 82 -3.89 3.47 -20.39
N LEU A 83 -3.61 3.94 -19.16
CA LEU A 83 -4.54 3.73 -18.04
C LEU A 83 -5.46 4.94 -17.89
N LYS A 84 -6.77 4.69 -17.94
CA LYS A 84 -7.79 5.73 -17.77
C LYS A 84 -7.69 6.36 -16.37
N PRO A 85 -7.97 7.67 -16.21
CA PRO A 85 -7.86 8.36 -14.92
C PRO A 85 -8.65 7.68 -13.79
N GLU A 86 -9.84 7.17 -14.09
CA GLU A 86 -10.73 6.53 -13.11
C GLU A 86 -10.12 5.24 -12.55
N LEU A 87 -9.33 4.54 -13.37
CA LEU A 87 -8.59 3.36 -12.92
C LEU A 87 -7.38 3.73 -12.07
N LYS A 88 -6.72 4.87 -12.35
CA LYS A 88 -5.59 5.33 -11.53
C LYS A 88 -6.05 5.71 -10.13
N GLU A 89 -7.19 6.40 -10.03
CA GLU A 89 -7.80 6.79 -8.76
C GLU A 89 -8.22 5.56 -7.94
N ALA A 90 -8.95 4.63 -8.55
CA ALA A 90 -9.35 3.39 -7.88
C ALA A 90 -8.14 2.57 -7.36
N LEU A 91 -7.04 2.51 -8.12
CA LEU A 91 -5.81 1.84 -7.69
C LEU A 91 -5.04 2.61 -6.61
N ALA A 92 -5.07 3.95 -6.66
CA ALA A 92 -4.45 4.79 -5.63
C ALA A 92 -5.13 4.62 -4.27
N GLU A 93 -6.44 4.38 -4.26
CA GLU A 93 -7.24 4.15 -3.04
C GLU A 93 -7.24 2.69 -2.55
N ALA A 94 -6.68 1.75 -3.33
CA ALA A 94 -6.66 0.34 -2.92
C ALA A 94 -5.94 0.15 -1.57
N PRO A 95 -6.46 -0.65 -0.63
CA PRO A 95 -5.72 -0.96 0.59
C PRO A 95 -4.41 -1.68 0.25
N LEU A 96 -3.39 -1.45 1.07
CA LEU A 96 -2.18 -2.27 1.07
C LEU A 96 -2.48 -3.52 1.89
N ASP A 97 -2.35 -4.70 1.28
CA ASP A 97 -2.53 -5.98 1.95
C ASP A 97 -1.40 -6.94 1.52
N THR A 98 -1.69 -8.25 1.44
CA THR A 98 -0.83 -9.27 0.83
C THR A 98 -0.23 -8.83 -0.51
N TYR A 99 -0.99 -8.07 -1.30
CA TYR A 99 -0.58 -7.49 -2.57
C TYR A 99 -0.56 -5.96 -2.52
N VAL A 100 0.27 -5.36 -3.38
CA VAL A 100 0.47 -3.89 -3.44
C VAL A 100 -0.82 -3.12 -3.79
N PHE A 101 -1.82 -3.79 -4.38
CA PHE A 101 -3.10 -3.19 -4.77
C PHE A 101 -4.32 -3.96 -4.25
N GLY A 102 -4.16 -4.76 -3.21
CA GLY A 102 -5.27 -5.56 -2.71
C GLY A 102 -5.40 -6.92 -3.39
N GLU A 103 -5.91 -7.90 -2.66
CA GLU A 103 -6.46 -9.15 -3.23
C GLU A 103 -7.70 -8.88 -4.11
N ASP A 104 -8.44 -7.81 -3.82
CA ASP A 104 -9.68 -7.41 -4.50
C ASP A 104 -9.46 -6.60 -5.80
N LEU A 105 -8.21 -6.49 -6.27
CA LEU A 105 -7.82 -5.69 -7.44
C LEU A 105 -8.72 -5.93 -8.67
N GLY A 106 -9.08 -7.20 -8.93
CA GLY A 106 -9.93 -7.56 -10.06
C GLY A 106 -11.34 -6.95 -9.98
N GLU A 107 -11.97 -7.03 -8.81
CA GLU A 107 -13.29 -6.43 -8.56
C GLU A 107 -13.22 -4.90 -8.60
N ARG A 108 -12.16 -4.32 -8.03
CA ARG A 108 -11.91 -2.88 -8.05
C ARG A 108 -11.80 -2.32 -9.46
N ILE A 109 -11.09 -3.02 -10.35
CA ILE A 109 -10.98 -2.65 -11.78
C ILE A 109 -12.35 -2.75 -12.48
N LYS A 110 -13.14 -3.79 -12.21
CA LYS A 110 -14.50 -3.93 -12.79
C LYS A 110 -15.40 -2.79 -12.35
N THR A 111 -15.43 -2.51 -11.05
CA THR A 111 -16.23 -1.43 -10.45
C THR A 111 -15.85 -0.08 -11.02
N ALA A 112 -14.56 0.25 -11.09
CA ALA A 112 -14.07 1.50 -11.67
C ALA A 112 -14.49 1.66 -13.15
N LYS A 113 -14.45 0.57 -13.94
CA LYS A 113 -14.92 0.59 -15.34
C LYS A 113 -16.43 0.80 -15.44
N SER A 114 -17.22 0.16 -14.58
CA SER A 114 -18.67 0.34 -14.54
C SER A 114 -19.05 1.77 -14.18
N ILE A 115 -18.39 2.35 -13.16
CA ILE A 115 -18.58 3.76 -12.78
C ILE A 115 -18.23 4.69 -13.94
N GLY A 116 -17.07 4.48 -14.59
CA GLY A 116 -16.67 5.28 -15.75
C GLY A 116 -17.68 5.20 -16.91
N LYS A 117 -18.32 4.05 -17.12
CA LYS A 117 -19.39 3.89 -18.12
C LYS A 117 -20.66 4.68 -17.72
N SER A 118 -21.11 4.55 -16.47
CA SER A 118 -22.25 5.31 -15.96
C SER A 118 -22.05 6.83 -16.05
N VAL A 119 -20.86 7.33 -15.74
CA VAL A 119 -20.51 8.76 -15.89
C VAL A 119 -20.55 9.20 -17.35
N ALA A 120 -20.09 8.36 -18.28
CA ALA A 120 -20.15 8.65 -19.72
C ALA A 120 -21.60 8.69 -20.23
N ASP A 121 -22.44 7.75 -19.79
CA ASP A 121 -23.85 7.67 -20.16
C ASP A 121 -24.63 8.89 -19.63
N LEU A 122 -24.34 9.36 -18.41
CA LEU A 122 -24.92 10.59 -17.83
C LEU A 122 -24.56 11.85 -18.63
N LYS A 123 -23.31 11.95 -19.11
CA LYS A 123 -22.86 13.07 -19.96
C LYS A 123 -23.48 13.02 -21.36
N ALA A 124 -23.75 11.82 -21.89
CA ALA A 124 -24.40 11.65 -23.19
C ALA A 124 -25.91 11.99 -23.14
N GLY A 125 -26.56 11.82 -21.99
CA GLY A 125 -27.98 12.14 -21.79
C GLY A 125 -28.31 13.62 -21.60
N SER A 126 -27.33 14.51 -21.41
CA SER A 126 -27.57 15.94 -21.18
C SER A 126 -27.72 16.77 -22.47
N SER A 127 -28.47 16.25 -23.47
CA SER A 127 -28.84 17.07 -24.63
C SER A 127 -29.77 18.19 -24.15
N LYS A 128 -29.34 19.45 -24.27
CA LYS A 128 -30.11 20.64 -23.88
C LYS A 128 -31.55 20.54 -24.42
N PRO A 129 -32.59 20.82 -23.61
CA PRO A 129 -33.94 20.95 -24.15
C PRO A 129 -33.93 22.08 -25.18
N LYS A 130 -34.18 21.73 -26.45
CA LYS A 130 -34.49 22.71 -27.49
C LYS A 130 -35.84 23.30 -27.11
N TYR A 131 -35.84 24.48 -26.50
CA TYR A 131 -37.03 25.32 -26.53
C TYR A 131 -37.31 25.64 -28.00
N ALA A 132 -38.37 25.05 -28.54
CA ALA A 132 -38.96 25.39 -29.83
C ALA A 132 -39.74 26.71 -29.68
N PRO A 133 -39.83 27.53 -30.75
CA PRO A 133 -40.19 28.95 -30.69
C PRO A 133 -41.60 29.23 -30.19
#